data_AF-A0A914CIZ6-F1
#
_entry.id   AF-A0A914CIZ6-F1
#
_cell.length_a   1.000
_cell.length_b   1.000
_cell.length_c   1.000
_cell.angle_alpha   90.00
_cell.angle_beta   90.00
_cell.angle_gamma   90.00
#
_symmetry.space_group_name_H-M   'P 1'
#
loop_
_entity.id
_entity.type
_entity.pdbx_description
1 polymer ?
#
loop_
_entity_poly.entity_id
_entity_poly.type
_entity_poly.pdbx_seq_one_letter_code
_entity_poly.pdbx_strand_id
1 'polypeptide(L)'
;MVIEHVHGVVDWKGGKLECPESGVELIVPESAIPFGTHQEIFIKVCKENQQNPPLDQEKKEALMSPLVMCGPQGLSFLCPVELRLPYQVQNFGTEGSDTNNFVLKSGSGTSWKNIELLRPPIRSPNDKFVSVLVNHF
;
A
#
# COMPACT_ATOMS: atom_id res chain seq x y z
N MET A 1 -1.82 14.17 8.91
CA MET A 1 -3.02 13.92 9.76
C MET A 1 -3.52 12.50 9.47
N VAL A 2 -4.05 11.76 10.45
CA VAL A 2 -4.69 10.45 10.15
C VAL A 2 -6.01 10.74 9.45
N ILE A 3 -6.20 10.16 8.27
CA ILE A 3 -7.45 10.31 7.52
C ILE A 3 -8.41 9.17 7.78
N GLU A 4 -7.90 7.95 8.01
CA GLU A 4 -8.75 6.79 8.22
C GLU A 4 -8.02 5.76 9.08
N HIS A 5 -8.77 5.01 9.89
CA HIS A 5 -8.23 3.94 10.72
C HIS A 5 -9.26 2.82 10.82
N VAL A 6 -8.95 1.67 10.22
CA VAL A 6 -9.82 0.50 10.17
C VAL A 6 -9.17 -0.64 10.94
N HIS A 7 -9.98 -1.37 11.69
CA HIS A 7 -9.60 -2.58 12.42
C HIS A 7 -10.46 -3.73 11.90
N GLY A 8 -9.86 -4.89 11.72
CA GLY A 8 -10.56 -6.09 11.28
C GLY A 8 -9.88 -7.34 11.81
N VAL A 9 -10.67 -8.39 12.02
CA VAL A 9 -10.16 -9.71 12.36
C VAL A 9 -10.37 -10.61 11.16
N VAL A 10 -9.29 -11.21 10.69
CA VAL A 10 -9.28 -12.19 9.61
C VAL A 10 -8.90 -13.56 10.16
N ASP A 11 -9.45 -14.62 9.59
CA ASP A 11 -9.15 -15.99 9.99
C ASP A 11 -8.41 -16.74 8.87
N TRP A 12 -8.16 -18.02 9.08
CA TRP A 12 -7.51 -18.89 8.09
C TRP A 12 -8.26 -19.01 6.76
N LYS A 13 -9.57 -18.71 6.70
CA LYS A 13 -10.35 -18.65 5.46
C LYS A 13 -10.06 -17.39 4.65
N GLY A 14 -9.28 -16.47 5.21
CA GLY A 14 -8.96 -15.18 4.62
C GLY A 14 -10.00 -14.12 4.97
N GLY A 15 -9.99 -13.04 4.19
CA GLY A 15 -10.92 -11.93 4.36
C GLY A 15 -10.42 -10.67 3.67
N LYS A 16 -11.18 -9.59 3.85
CA LYS A 16 -10.80 -8.28 3.32
C LYS A 16 -11.03 -7.18 4.35
N LEU A 17 -10.14 -6.20 4.38
CA LEU A 17 -10.28 -4.97 5.13
C LEU A 17 -10.32 -3.81 4.15
N GLU A 18 -11.43 -3.08 4.13
CA GLU A 18 -11.67 -1.95 3.22
C GLU A 18 -11.61 -0.64 4.01
N CYS A 19 -10.93 0.34 3.44
CA CYS A 19 -10.84 1.71 3.94
C CYS A 19 -11.62 2.62 2.98
N PRO A 20 -12.96 2.75 3.14
CA PRO A 20 -13.82 3.45 2.19
C PRO A 20 -13.50 4.94 1.99
N GLU A 21 -12.92 5.63 2.98
CA GLU A 21 -12.62 7.07 2.84
C GLU A 21 -11.38 7.31 1.97
N SER A 22 -10.36 6.47 2.14
CA SER A 22 -9.09 6.56 1.42
C SER A 22 -9.07 5.75 0.12
N GLY A 23 -9.93 4.72 0.01
CA GLY A 23 -9.95 3.74 -1.08
C GLY A 23 -8.89 2.63 -0.96
N VAL A 24 -8.22 2.52 0.19
CA VAL A 24 -7.25 1.45 0.44
C VAL A 24 -7.97 0.14 0.75
N GLU A 25 -7.47 -0.98 0.24
CA GLU A 25 -8.04 -2.31 0.51
C GLU A 25 -6.91 -3.31 0.77
N LEU A 26 -7.09 -4.14 1.80
CA LEU A 26 -6.24 -5.30 2.08
C LEU A 26 -7.03 -6.57 1.84
N ILE A 27 -6.49 -7.47 1.03
CA ILE A 27 -7.08 -8.76 0.69
C ILE A 27 -6.16 -9.85 1.25
N VAL A 28 -6.70 -10.59 2.20
CA VAL A 28 -6.03 -11.73 2.83
C VAL A 28 -6.60 -12.99 2.18
N PRO A 29 -5.84 -13.69 1.32
CA PRO A 29 -6.31 -14.94 0.73
C PRO A 29 -6.44 -16.04 1.78
N GLU A 30 -7.22 -17.07 1.45
CA GLU A 30 -7.29 -18.30 2.25
C GLU A 30 -5.89 -18.88 2.44
N SER A 31 -5.62 -19.43 3.62
CA SER A 31 -4.32 -19.97 4.03
C SER A 31 -3.20 -18.94 4.23
N ALA A 32 -3.46 -17.63 4.13
CA ALA A 32 -2.47 -16.61 4.52
C ALA A 32 -2.18 -16.59 6.03
N ILE A 33 -3.12 -17.08 6.82
CA ILE A 33 -3.07 -17.17 8.28
C ILE A 33 -3.11 -18.65 8.68
N PRO A 34 -2.38 -19.07 9.73
CA PRO A 34 -2.39 -20.45 10.20
C PRO A 34 -3.80 -20.99 10.46
N PHE A 35 -4.02 -22.26 10.08
CA PHE A 35 -5.32 -22.91 10.24
C PHE A 35 -5.80 -22.86 11.69
N GLY A 36 -7.07 -22.49 11.88
CA GLY A 36 -7.69 -22.40 13.20
C GLY A 36 -7.30 -21.18 14.03
N THR A 37 -6.50 -20.25 13.49
CA THR A 37 -6.17 -18.99 14.17
C THR A 37 -6.95 -17.81 13.59
N HIS A 38 -7.04 -16.76 14.40
CA HIS A 38 -7.59 -15.47 14.01
C HIS A 38 -6.49 -14.43 14.20
N GLN A 39 -6.41 -13.49 13.29
CA GLN A 39 -5.44 -12.41 13.30
C GLN A 39 -6.16 -11.07 13.26
N GLU A 40 -5.92 -10.26 14.28
CA GLU A 40 -6.32 -8.86 14.26
C GLU A 40 -5.35 -8.08 13.36
N ILE A 41 -5.90 -7.31 12.44
CA ILE A 41 -5.18 -6.44 11.52
C ILE A 41 -5.78 -5.05 11.63
N PHE A 42 -4.92 -4.03 11.59
CA PHE A 42 -5.37 -2.65 11.45
C PHE A 42 -4.67 -1.97 10.26
N ILE A 43 -5.39 -1.06 9.64
CA ILE A 43 -4.90 -0.22 8.56
C ILE A 43 -5.12 1.22 8.98
N LYS A 44 -4.04 1.99 9.00
CA LYS A 44 -4.05 3.41 9.32
C LYS A 44 -3.55 4.20 8.13
N VAL A 45 -4.40 5.08 7.63
CA VAL A 45 -4.09 5.91 6.48
C VAL A 45 -3.84 7.34 6.94
N CYS A 46 -2.72 7.92 6.50
CA CYS A 46 -2.30 9.26 6.86
C CYS A 46 -2.17 10.12 5.59
N LYS A 47 -2.68 11.35 5.67
CA LYS A 47 -2.39 12.40 4.70
C LYS A 47 -1.07 13.06 5.05
N GLU A 48 -0.24 13.17 4.01
CA GLU A 48 1.03 13.90 3.88
C GLU A 48 1.43 14.72 5.13
N ASN A 49 2.50 14.29 5.80
CA ASN A 49 3.02 14.90 7.03
C ASN A 49 4.54 14.65 7.14
N GLN A 50 5.23 15.24 8.11
CA GLN A 50 6.71 15.23 8.31
C GLN A 50 7.42 13.84 8.35
N GLN A 51 6.70 12.72 8.28
CA GLN A 51 7.24 11.35 8.18
C GLN A 51 7.09 10.75 6.77
N ASN A 52 6.98 11.60 5.74
CA ASN A 52 6.95 11.13 4.37
C ASN A 52 8.25 10.36 4.03
N PRO A 53 8.19 9.36 3.14
CA PRO A 53 9.39 8.76 2.57
C PRO A 53 10.27 9.86 1.96
N PRO A 54 11.61 9.69 1.92
CA PRO A 54 12.50 10.67 1.32
C PRO A 54 12.09 10.87 -0.14
N LEU A 55 11.50 12.02 -0.43
CA LEU A 55 11.17 12.49 -1.77
C LEU A 55 12.40 13.20 -2.31
N ASP A 56 12.95 12.69 -3.40
CA ASP A 56 14.06 13.35 -4.07
C ASP A 56 13.52 14.58 -4.85
N GLN A 57 13.79 15.77 -4.31
CA GLN A 57 13.37 17.04 -4.92
C GLN A 57 14.06 17.30 -6.26
N GLU A 58 15.30 16.83 -6.45
CA GLU A 58 16.01 16.98 -7.73
C GLU A 58 15.37 16.12 -8.82
N LYS A 59 14.85 14.95 -8.45
CA LYS A 59 14.11 14.07 -9.38
C LYS A 59 12.62 14.39 -9.50
N LYS A 60 12.13 15.45 -8.84
CA LYS A 60 10.71 15.82 -8.79
C LYS A 60 9.80 14.66 -8.35
N GLU A 61 10.27 13.84 -7.41
CA GLU A 61 9.44 12.77 -6.84
C GLU A 61 8.25 13.40 -6.08
N ALA A 62 7.04 12.93 -6.39
CA ALA A 62 5.82 13.33 -5.70
C ALA A 62 5.20 12.13 -4.98
N LEU A 63 4.55 12.37 -3.84
CA LEU A 63 3.77 11.34 -3.16
C LEU A 63 2.47 11.11 -3.95
N MET A 64 2.37 9.95 -4.61
CA MET A 64 1.26 9.64 -5.53
C MET A 64 0.18 8.76 -4.90
N SER A 65 0.45 8.19 -3.72
CA SER A 65 -0.46 7.35 -2.92
C SER A 65 -0.44 7.82 -1.46
N PRO A 66 -1.53 7.67 -0.70
CA PRO A 66 -1.54 8.02 0.72
C PRO A 66 -0.52 7.18 1.51
N LEU A 67 -0.07 7.70 2.65
CA LEU A 67 0.78 6.94 3.55
C LEU A 67 -0.09 5.91 4.28
N VAL A 68 0.23 4.63 4.11
CA VAL A 68 -0.51 3.53 4.75
C VAL A 68 0.40 2.80 5.72
N MET A 69 -0.09 2.62 6.95
CA MET A 69 0.54 1.82 7.98
C MET A 69 -0.35 0.62 8.28
N CYS A 70 0.15 -0.58 8.02
CA CYS A 70 -0.52 -1.82 8.37
C CYS A 70 0.11 -2.39 9.65
N GLY A 71 -0.68 -3.07 10.47
CA GLY A 71 -0.16 -3.76 11.64
C GLY A 71 -1.10 -4.84 12.15
N PRO A 72 -0.74 -5.53 13.25
CA PRO A 72 0.39 -5.24 14.14
C PRO A 72 1.76 -5.52 13.53
N GLN A 73 2.78 -4.78 13.98
CA GLN A 73 4.17 -4.97 13.54
C GLN A 73 4.69 -6.36 13.93
N GLY A 74 5.42 -7.00 13.03
CA GLY A 74 5.94 -8.36 13.21
C GLY A 74 4.93 -9.44 12.82
N LEU A 75 3.74 -9.07 12.35
CA LEU A 75 2.81 -10.00 11.76
C LEU A 75 3.40 -10.55 10.46
N SER A 76 3.46 -11.87 10.35
CA SER A 76 3.92 -12.57 9.14
C SER A 76 2.82 -13.49 8.62
N PHE A 77 2.67 -13.51 7.31
CA PHE A 77 1.69 -14.34 6.61
C PHE A 77 2.36 -15.58 6.02
N LEU A 78 1.62 -16.69 5.99
CA LEU A 78 2.07 -17.95 5.38
C LEU A 78 2.13 -17.84 3.85
N CYS A 79 1.27 -17.01 3.27
CA CYS A 79 1.30 -16.63 1.86
C CYS A 79 1.12 -15.11 1.72
N PRO A 80 1.60 -14.51 0.62
CA PRO A 80 1.52 -13.07 0.44
C PRO A 80 0.06 -12.57 0.39
N VAL A 81 -0.21 -11.48 1.10
CA VAL A 81 -1.50 -10.77 1.07
C VAL A 81 -1.43 -9.63 0.04
N GLU A 82 -2.56 -9.30 -0.61
CA GLU A 82 -2.62 -8.23 -1.61
C GLU A 82 -3.07 -6.92 -0.94
N LEU A 83 -2.22 -5.90 -0.99
CA LEU A 83 -2.55 -4.54 -0.56
C LEU A 83 -2.76 -3.67 -1.80
N ARG A 84 -3.97 -3.11 -1.92
CA ARG A 84 -4.38 -2.19 -2.98
C ARG A 84 -4.36 -0.76 -2.47
N LEU A 85 -3.56 0.07 -3.13
CA LEU A 85 -3.45 1.49 -2.82
C LEU A 85 -3.98 2.30 -4.00
N PRO A 86 -4.87 3.29 -3.76
CA PRO A 86 -5.22 4.22 -4.82
C PRO A 86 -4.01 5.09 -5.15
N TYR A 87 -3.81 5.33 -6.45
CA TYR A 87 -2.78 6.25 -6.93
C TYR A 87 -3.39 7.34 -7.81
N GLN A 88 -2.89 8.56 -7.69
CA GLN A 88 -3.27 9.64 -8.59
C GLN A 88 -2.31 9.70 -9.76
N VAL A 89 -2.79 9.49 -10.99
CA VAL A 89 -2.01 9.84 -12.19
C VAL A 89 -2.01 11.36 -12.32
N GLN A 90 -0.98 12.03 -11.80
CA GLN A 90 -0.72 13.40 -12.20
C GLN A 90 -0.27 13.39 -13.66
N ASN A 91 -1.12 13.94 -14.53
CA ASN A 91 -0.77 14.25 -15.91
C ASN A 91 0.22 15.42 -15.91
N PHE A 92 1.47 15.19 -15.50
CA PHE A 92 2.54 16.12 -15.84
C PHE A 92 2.72 16.03 -17.36
N GLY A 93 2.40 17.13 -18.03
CA GLY A 93 2.17 17.19 -19.47
C GLY A 93 3.34 16.72 -20.33
N THR A 94 2.96 16.28 -21.53
CA THR A 94 3.63 16.50 -22.82
C THR A 94 4.97 17.27 -22.72
N GLU A 95 6.09 16.57 -22.83
CA GLU A 95 7.02 16.56 -23.97
C GLU A 95 8.11 15.53 -23.67
N GLY A 96 8.62 14.86 -24.70
CA GLY A 96 9.27 13.56 -24.61
C GLY A 96 10.40 13.42 -23.58
N SER A 97 10.15 12.63 -22.53
CA SER A 97 11.16 11.73 -21.96
C SER A 97 10.47 10.62 -21.16
N ASP A 98 11.01 9.42 -21.32
CA ASP A 98 10.43 8.14 -20.99
C ASP A 98 10.31 7.87 -19.48
N THR A 99 9.34 7.02 -19.12
CA THR A 99 9.27 6.32 -17.83
C THR A 99 9.13 7.17 -16.55
N ASN A 100 7.97 7.81 -16.35
CA ASN A 100 7.52 8.10 -14.97
C ASN A 100 7.47 6.76 -14.20
N ASN A 101 8.48 6.53 -13.36
CA ASN A 101 8.72 5.25 -12.69
C ASN A 101 7.94 5.25 -11.36
N PHE A 102 6.90 4.43 -11.28
CA PHE A 102 6.15 4.28 -10.05
C PHE A 102 6.94 3.40 -9.09
N VAL A 103 7.30 3.95 -7.94
CA VAL A 103 8.03 3.24 -6.89
C VAL A 103 7.19 3.27 -5.62
N LEU A 104 6.89 2.09 -5.09
CA LEU A 104 6.27 1.96 -3.78
C LEU A 104 7.37 1.75 -2.75
N LYS A 105 7.37 2.56 -1.69
CA LYS A 105 8.37 2.50 -0.61
C LYS A 105 7.68 1.99 0.64
N SER A 106 8.25 0.96 1.27
CA SER A 106 7.83 0.48 2.59
C SER A 106 8.95 0.63 3.60
N GLY A 107 8.62 0.96 4.84
CA GLY A 107 9.62 1.20 5.86
C GLY A 107 9.05 1.23 7.27
N SER A 108 9.87 0.86 8.25
CA SER A 108 9.60 1.01 9.67
C SER A 108 10.23 2.31 10.19
N GLY A 109 9.57 3.43 9.92
CA GLY A 109 9.95 4.75 10.46
C GLY A 109 11.13 5.42 9.73
N THR A 110 12.36 4.92 9.91
CA THR A 110 13.58 5.59 9.44
C THR A 110 14.23 4.95 8.21
N SER A 111 13.84 3.73 7.87
CA SER A 111 14.44 2.95 6.77
C SER A 111 13.38 2.57 5.75
N TRP A 112 13.53 3.05 4.52
CA TRP A 112 12.60 2.81 3.41
C TRP A 112 13.23 1.89 2.37
N LYS A 113 12.45 0.94 1.85
CA LYS A 113 12.85 0.00 0.80
C LYS A 113 11.84 0.05 -0.33
N ASN A 114 12.32 -0.05 -1.57
CA ASN A 114 11.46 -0.15 -2.73
C ASN A 114 10.80 -1.54 -2.74
N ILE A 115 9.49 -1.57 -2.84
CA ILE A 115 8.69 -2.79 -3.03
C ILE A 115 8.47 -2.98 -4.52
N GLU A 116 8.68 -4.21 -4.99
CA GLU A 116 8.34 -4.61 -6.34
C GLU A 116 6.82 -4.67 -6.51
N LEU A 117 6.34 -3.98 -7.54
CA LEU A 117 4.92 -3.99 -7.88
C LEU A 117 4.58 -5.30 -8.58
N LEU A 118 3.43 -5.88 -8.24
CA LEU A 118 2.92 -7.07 -8.93
C LEU A 118 2.77 -6.86 -10.43
N ARG A 119 2.36 -5.65 -10.80
CA ARG A 119 2.26 -5.19 -12.17
C ARG A 119 2.65 -3.73 -12.20
N PRO A 120 3.39 -3.28 -13.22
CA PRO A 120 3.52 -1.84 -13.46
C PRO A 120 2.11 -1.27 -13.62
N PRO A 121 1.78 -0.15 -12.96
CA PRO A 121 0.45 0.45 -13.07
C PRO A 121 0.19 0.74 -14.54
N ILE A 122 -0.87 0.15 -15.08
CA ILE A 122 -1.25 0.39 -16.46
C ILE A 122 -1.78 1.82 -16.47
N ARG A 123 -1.21 2.72 -17.28
CA ARG A 123 -1.67 4.11 -17.41
C ARG A 123 -3.00 4.18 -18.18
N SER A 124 -4.00 3.46 -17.69
CA SER A 124 -5.36 3.49 -18.17
C SER A 124 -6.16 4.40 -17.23
N PRO A 125 -7.06 5.26 -17.74
CA PRO A 125 -7.97 6.05 -16.90
C PRO A 125 -8.82 5.19 -15.93
N ASN A 126 -8.95 3.89 -16.24
CA ASN A 126 -9.71 2.92 -15.47
C ASN A 126 -8.88 2.18 -14.40
N ASP A 127 -7.55 2.24 -14.46
CA ASP A 127 -6.68 1.60 -13.47
C ASP A 127 -6.26 2.67 -12.45
N LYS A 128 -6.91 2.67 -11.29
CA LYS A 128 -6.74 3.69 -10.24
C LYS A 128 -6.02 3.16 -9.01
N PHE A 129 -5.66 1.88 -9.02
CA PHE A 129 -5.09 1.19 -7.88
C PHE A 129 -3.78 0.52 -8.26
N VAL A 130 -2.82 0.52 -7.34
CA VAL A 130 -1.62 -0.30 -7.42
C VAL A 130 -1.75 -1.43 -6.41
N SER A 131 -1.51 -2.65 -6.86
CA SER A 131 -1.50 -3.85 -6.00
C SER A 131 -0.06 -4.25 -5.67
N VAL A 132 0.21 -4.50 -4.40
CA VAL A 132 1.48 -5.06 -3.92
C VAL A 132 1.24 -6.29 -3.07
N LEU A 133 2.14 -7.27 -3.18
CA LEU A 133 2.13 -8.42 -2.29
C LEU A 133 2.97 -8.13 -1.06
N VAL A 134 2.39 -8.42 0.10
CA VAL A 134 3.02 -8.20 1.40
C VAL A 134 3.07 -9.53 2.15
N ASN A 135 4.25 -9.92 2.63
CA ASN A 135 4.42 -11.14 3.42
C ASN A 135 4.47 -10.87 4.92
N HIS A 136 4.68 -9.62 5.31
CA HIS A 136 4.80 -9.20 6.70
C HIS A 136 4.44 -7.72 6.86
N PHE A 137 3.97 -7.34 8.06
CA PHE A 137 3.77 -5.95 8.47
C PHE A 137 4.83 -5.49 9.47
#